data_AF-A0A6B0U635-F1
#
_entry.id   AF-A0A6B0U635-F1
#
_cell.length_a   1.000
_cell.length_b   1.000
_cell.length_c   1.000
_cell.angle_alpha   90.00
_cell.angle_beta   90.00
_cell.angle_gamma   90.00
#
_symmetry.space_group_name_H-M   'P 1'
#
loop_
_entity.id
_entity.type
_entity.pdbx_description
1 polymer ?
#
loop_
_entity_poly.entity_id
_entity_poly.type
_entity_poly.pdbx_seq_one_letter_code
_entity_poly.pdbx_strand_id
1 'polypeptide(L)'
;MASGEHSLTPSGRIKRPPLETVCEWVLAAWDMVSPGIVESSFKKTGLSNALDGTEDDAIWNASDDDNHDDRSHGTECESSNSDSEETK
;
A
#
# COMPACT_ATOMS: atom_id res chain seq x y z
N MET A 1 10.58 -8.23 4.42
CA MET A 1 10.01 -9.46 5.02
C MET A 1 9.76 -9.18 6.49
N ALA A 2 8.54 -9.37 6.99
CA ALA A 2 8.28 -9.23 8.42
C ALA A 2 8.94 -10.42 9.15
N SER A 3 10.14 -10.20 9.67
CA SER A 3 10.89 -11.16 10.49
C SER A 3 10.29 -11.28 11.90
N GLY A 4 9.02 -11.64 11.97
CA GLY A 4 8.31 -11.98 13.21
C GLY A 4 8.23 -13.50 13.41
N GLU A 5 8.08 -13.94 14.66
CA GLU A 5 7.81 -15.33 14.97
C GLU A 5 6.37 -15.69 14.56
N HIS A 6 6.22 -16.52 13.51
CA HIS A 6 4.92 -16.91 12.98
C HIS A 6 4.64 -18.38 13.26
N SER A 7 3.50 -18.68 13.88
CA SER A 7 3.08 -20.06 14.11
C SER A 7 2.33 -20.63 12.89
N LEU A 8 2.52 -21.92 12.59
CA LEU A 8 1.85 -22.59 11.48
C LEU A 8 0.57 -23.31 11.93
N THR A 9 -0.42 -23.35 11.05
CA THR A 9 -1.61 -24.20 11.13
C THR A 9 -1.22 -25.65 10.88
N PRO A 10 -2.03 -26.64 11.29
CA PRO A 10 -1.77 -28.05 11.00
C PRO A 10 -1.61 -28.36 9.50
N SER A 11 -2.23 -27.56 8.63
CA SER A 11 -2.09 -27.65 7.16
C SER A 11 -0.86 -26.90 6.62
N GLY A 12 0.04 -26.40 7.47
CA GLY A 12 1.28 -25.72 7.07
C GLY A 12 1.13 -24.24 6.68
N ARG A 13 -0.06 -23.65 6.78
CA ARG A 13 -0.28 -22.23 6.50
C ARG A 13 0.06 -21.38 7.72
N ILE A 14 0.58 -20.16 7.53
CA ILE A 14 0.79 -19.20 8.64
C ILE A 14 -0.54 -18.93 9.35
N LYS A 15 -0.54 -19.00 10.68
CA LYS A 15 -1.70 -18.66 11.51
C LYS A 15 -1.97 -17.16 11.45
N ARG A 16 -3.25 -16.80 11.46
CA ARG A 16 -3.67 -15.41 11.59
C ARG A 16 -3.16 -14.86 12.93
N PRO A 17 -2.46 -13.71 12.96
CA PRO A 17 -2.08 -13.06 14.20
C PRO A 17 -3.33 -12.63 14.99
N PRO A 18 -3.24 -12.61 16.33
CA PRO A 18 -4.35 -12.13 17.15
C PRO A 18 -4.65 -10.65 16.86
N LEU A 19 -5.88 -10.23 17.13
CA LEU A 19 -6.35 -8.88 16.82
C LEU A 19 -5.48 -7.81 17.51
N GLU A 20 -5.09 -8.05 18.76
CA GLU A 20 -4.25 -7.14 19.55
C GLU A 20 -2.93 -6.83 18.84
N THR A 21 -2.25 -7.85 18.33
CA THR A 21 -1.00 -7.69 17.56
C THR A 21 -1.21 -6.88 16.27
N VAL A 22 -2.34 -7.09 15.58
CA VAL A 22 -2.66 -6.27 14.39
C VAL A 22 -2.90 -4.81 14.79
N CYS A 23 -3.60 -4.56 15.90
CA CYS A 23 -3.80 -3.22 16.41
C CYS A 23 -2.48 -2.54 16.79
N GLU A 24 -1.55 -3.26 17.42
CA GLU A 24 -0.21 -2.75 17.74
C GLU A 24 0.57 -2.38 16.48
N TRP A 25 0.53 -3.20 15.43
CA TRP A 25 1.18 -2.87 14.16
C TRP A 25 0.58 -1.63 13.50
N VAL A 26 -0.74 -1.50 13.54
CA VAL A 26 -1.44 -0.32 13.02
C VAL A 26 -1.02 0.91 13.83
N LEU A 27 -1.03 0.84 15.16
CA LEU A 27 -0.62 1.94 16.02
C LEU A 27 0.83 2.35 15.78
N ALA A 28 1.75 1.39 15.72
CA ALA A 28 3.16 1.65 15.45
C ALA A 28 3.35 2.28 14.05
N ALA A 29 2.63 1.79 13.05
CA ALA A 29 2.66 2.36 11.70
C ALA A 29 2.19 3.82 11.69
N TRP A 30 1.10 4.12 12.39
CA TRP A 30 0.58 5.48 12.49
C TRP A 30 1.49 6.42 13.28
N ASP A 31 2.16 5.93 14.33
CA ASP A 31 3.11 6.73 15.11
C ASP A 31 4.35 7.17 14.29
N MET A 32 4.73 6.36 13.30
CA MET A 32 5.81 6.71 12.37
C MET A 32 5.41 7.77 11.34
N VAL A 33 4.11 8.04 11.16
CA VAL A 33 3.62 9.03 10.20
C VAL A 33 3.51 10.39 10.88
N SER A 34 4.22 11.39 10.34
CA SER A 34 4.11 12.75 10.88
C SER A 34 2.76 13.37 10.53
N PRO A 35 2.16 14.18 11.42
CA PRO A 35 0.91 14.88 11.15
C PRO A 35 0.95 15.73 9.87
N GLY A 36 2.11 16.32 9.56
CA GLY A 36 2.30 17.12 8.35
C GLY A 36 2.14 16.32 7.05
N ILE A 37 2.52 15.03 7.02
CA ILE A 37 2.29 14.14 5.86
C ILE A 37 0.80 13.88 5.69
N VAL A 38 0.10 13.62 6.81
CA VAL A 38 -1.35 13.41 6.82
C VAL A 38 -2.05 14.65 6.28
N GLU A 39 -1.80 15.82 6.88
CA GLU A 39 -2.38 17.10 6.44
C GLU A 39 -2.11 17.40 4.97
N SER A 40 -0.86 17.20 4.50
CA SER A 40 -0.48 17.42 3.11
C SER A 40 -1.23 16.49 2.15
N SER A 41 -1.46 15.23 2.54
CA SER A 41 -2.21 14.27 1.72
C SER A 41 -3.69 14.64 1.60
N PHE A 42 -4.32 15.12 2.69
CA PHE A 42 -5.69 15.63 2.66
C PHE A 42 -5.82 16.86 1.77
N LYS A 43 -4.84 17.78 1.82
CA LYS A 43 -4.81 18.97 0.94
C LYS A 43 -4.60 18.60 -0.53
N LYS A 44 -3.65 17.70 -0.84
CA LYS A 44 -3.39 17.24 -2.22
C LYS A 44 -4.56 16.48 -2.85
N THR A 45 -5.40 15.84 -2.04
CA THR A 45 -6.59 15.11 -2.50
C THR A 45 -7.86 15.98 -2.55
N GLY A 46 -7.77 17.27 -2.21
CA GLY A 46 -8.94 18.17 -2.15
C GLY A 46 -9.94 17.80 -1.06
N LEU A 47 -9.50 17.05 -0.04
CA LEU A 47 -10.27 16.68 1.14
C LEU A 47 -9.95 17.61 2.32
N SER A 48 -9.60 18.88 2.03
CA SER A 48 -9.33 19.88 3.06
C SER A 48 -10.63 20.27 3.77
N ASN A 49 -10.52 20.69 5.04
CA ASN A 49 -11.69 21.10 5.83
C ASN A 49 -12.14 22.55 5.49
N ALA A 50 -11.33 23.30 4.75
CA ALA A 50 -11.65 24.66 4.34
C ALA A 50 -12.66 24.65 3.18
N LEU A 51 -13.93 24.84 3.51
CA LEU A 51 -15.03 24.97 2.53
C LEU A 51 -14.86 26.13 1.53
N ASP A 52 -13.94 27.06 1.81
CA ASP A 52 -13.63 28.20 0.96
C ASP A 52 -12.62 27.87 -0.16
N GLY A 53 -12.09 26.64 -0.21
CA GLY A 53 -11.18 26.18 -1.26
C GLY A 53 -9.79 26.83 -1.23
N THR A 54 -9.48 27.62 -0.20
CA THR A 54 -8.20 28.33 -0.04
C THR A 54 -7.00 27.41 0.21
N GLU A 55 -7.24 26.12 0.47
CA GLU A 55 -6.20 25.11 0.73
C GLU A 55 -6.01 24.14 -0.44
N ASP A 56 -6.73 24.32 -1.55
CA ASP A 56 -6.70 23.43 -2.72
C ASP A 56 -5.58 23.77 -3.72
N ASP A 57 -4.84 24.86 -3.50
CA ASP A 57 -3.68 25.25 -4.33
C ASP A 57 -2.56 24.18 -4.32
N ALA A 58 -2.53 23.34 -3.27
CA ALA A 58 -1.59 22.23 -3.12
C ALA A 58 -1.87 21.04 -4.06
N ILE A 59 -3.04 20.97 -4.71
CA ILE A 59 -3.41 19.90 -5.65
C ILE A 59 -2.50 19.94 -6.89
N TRP A 60 -2.09 21.13 -7.32
CA TRP A 60 -1.38 21.33 -8.59
C TRP A 60 0.14 21.48 -8.44
N ASN A 61 0.65 21.73 -7.23
CA ASN A 61 2.09 21.86 -6.96
C ASN A 61 2.75 20.49 -6.69
N ALA A 62 2.54 19.54 -7.59
CA ALA A 62 3.27 18.27 -7.61
C ALA A 62 4.51 18.42 -8.50
N SER A 63 5.52 19.17 -8.05
CA SER A 63 6.87 18.79 -8.43
C SER A 63 7.22 17.61 -7.55
N ASP A 64 7.02 16.40 -8.07
CA ASP A 64 7.52 15.15 -7.50
C ASP A 64 9.06 15.23 -7.39
N ASP A 65 9.57 15.87 -6.35
CA ASP A 65 10.97 15.78 -5.92
C ASP A 65 11.09 14.92 -4.66
N ASP A 66 10.32 13.82 -4.62
CA ASP A 66 10.68 12.65 -3.83
C ASP A 66 11.21 11.61 -4.82
N ASN A 67 12.50 11.72 -5.10
CA ASN A 67 13.27 10.79 -5.92
C ASN A 67 13.32 9.41 -5.24
N HIS A 68 12.27 8.61 -5.38
CA HIS A 68 12.31 7.17 -5.08
C HIS A 68 12.23 6.39 -6.39
N ASP A 69 13.40 6.06 -6.90
CA ASP A 69 13.65 5.16 -8.02
C ASP A 69 13.00 3.78 -7.73
N ASP A 70 11.92 3.43 -8.44
CA ASP A 70 11.61 2.06 -8.86
C ASP A 70 10.46 2.10 -9.88
N ARG A 71 10.79 2.21 -11.16
CA ARG A 71 9.87 1.83 -12.24
C ARG A 71 10.28 0.47 -12.78
N SER A 72 9.97 -0.60 -12.04
CA SER A 72 9.85 -1.92 -12.66
C SER A 72 8.64 -1.93 -13.59
N HIS A 73 8.88 -1.63 -14.87
CA HIS A 73 7.92 -1.77 -15.95
C HIS A 73 7.52 -3.26 -16.06
N GLY A 74 6.38 -3.61 -15.45
CA GLY A 74 5.82 -4.95 -15.52
C GLY A 74 5.46 -5.27 -16.97
N THR A 75 6.21 -6.18 -17.57
CA THR A 75 5.90 -6.77 -18.88
C THR A 75 4.57 -7.51 -18.76
N GLU A 76 3.61 -7.16 -19.60
CA GLU A 76 2.33 -7.84 -19.72
C GLU A 76 2.59 -9.28 -20.18
N CYS A 77 2.44 -10.26 -19.27
CA CYS A 77 2.55 -11.66 -19.63
C CYS A 77 1.23 -12.11 -20.27
N GLU A 78 1.18 -12.05 -21.60
CA GLU A 78 0.19 -12.74 -22.41
C GLU A 78 0.35 -14.27 -22.22
N SER A 79 -0.47 -14.85 -21.34
CA SER A 79 -0.57 -16.30 -21.19
C SER A 79 -1.24 -16.90 -22.42
N SER A 80 -0.45 -17.23 -23.43
CA SER A 80 -0.83 -18.14 -24.50
C SER A 80 -0.83 -19.57 -23.97
N ASN A 81 -1.97 -20.07 -23.51
CA ASN A 81 -2.15 -21.50 -23.29
C ASN A 81 -2.76 -22.11 -24.56
N SER A 82 -1.88 -22.51 -25.47
CA SER A 82 -2.19 -23.52 -26.49
C SER A 82 -1.89 -24.87 -25.86
N ASP A 83 -2.91 -25.69 -25.59
CA ASP A 83 -2.68 -27.12 -25.39
C ASP A 83 -3.68 -27.89 -26.24
N SER A 84 -3.09 -28.62 -27.19
CA SER A 84 -3.75 -29.44 -28.17
C SER A 84 -4.05 -30.82 -27.60
N GLU A 85 -5.16 -31.34 -28.06
CA GLU A 85 -5.76 -32.65 -27.82
C GLU A 85 -4.82 -33.81 -28.24
N GLU A 86 -4.72 -34.88 -27.44
CA GLU A 86 -4.42 -36.26 -27.92
C GLU A 86 -4.65 -37.31 -26.80
N THR A 87 -5.77 -38.04 -26.74
CA THR A 87 -6.16 -39.36 -27.30
C THR A 87 -6.15 -40.56 -26.35
N LYS A 88 -7.25 -41.32 -26.50
CA LYS A 88 -7.49 -42.76 -26.32
C LYS A 88 -7.74 -43.34 -24.93
#